data_AF-A0A520FXL9-F1
#
_entry.id   AF-A0A520FXL9-F1
#
_cell.length_a   1.000
_cell.length_b   1.000
_cell.length_c   1.000
_cell.angle_alpha   90.00
_cell.angle_beta   90.00
_cell.angle_gamma   90.00
#
_symmetry.space_group_name_H-M   'P 1'
#
loop_
_entity.id
_entity.type
_entity.pdbx_description
1 polymer ?
#
loop_
_entity_poly.entity_id
_entity_poly.type
_entity_poly.pdbx_seq_one_letter_code
_entity_poly.pdbx_strand_id
1 'polypeptide(L)'
;VAGDPVEGVDGALPARGLHRHAGEHRAVEGEVGGGEARIRPDDLWGNVVRAQALDQARDIAKLGRPVDRDQWYLPPQSVNAYYNPSANEIVFPAAILQPPFFDAGADDAANYGAIGSIIGHEMSHAFDDQGSRYDEFGNLSEWWSAADRTAYDARVRGLVAQYGRQSPVAGHFVDGELTLGENIADNVGLQIAFDAYRRLVNAAVPASAESGADASIGAEHGLVRDGYTGAQRFYMSHAHALRAKMREAALLRRLKVDPHAPAAIRVDVAMGNQAGFHAAFDVRPGDRLYLAPAGRVVVWAP
;
A
#
# COMPACT_ATOMS: atom_id res chain seq x y z
N VAL A 1 -26.62 -47.31 12.13
CA VAL A 1 -27.83 -47.59 12.93
C VAL A 1 -28.60 -46.28 12.96
N ALA A 2 -29.47 -46.07 11.95
CA ALA A 2 -30.94 -46.02 12.08
C ALA A 2 -31.36 -44.85 13.00
N GLY A 3 -31.92 -43.74 12.51
CA GLY A 3 -33.20 -43.57 11.80
C GLY A 3 -34.21 -43.06 12.85
N ASP A 4 -34.56 -41.77 12.87
CA ASP A 4 -35.75 -41.11 12.25
C ASP A 4 -36.69 -40.60 13.39
N PRO A 5 -37.76 -39.83 13.14
CA PRO A 5 -37.90 -38.55 12.43
C PRO A 5 -38.78 -37.55 13.23
N VAL A 6 -38.89 -36.27 12.82
CA VAL A 6 -40.11 -35.47 13.11
C VAL A 6 -40.45 -34.55 11.93
N GLU A 7 -41.72 -34.69 11.52
CA GLU A 7 -42.62 -33.95 10.62
C GLU A 7 -42.37 -32.44 10.52
N GLY A 8 -42.55 -31.73 9.40
CA GLY A 8 -43.63 -31.83 8.42
C GLY A 8 -44.59 -30.66 8.62
N VAL A 9 -44.33 -29.52 7.97
CA VAL A 9 -45.33 -28.44 7.81
C VAL A 9 -45.35 -28.02 6.34
N ASP A 10 -46.40 -28.47 5.66
CA ASP A 10 -46.81 -28.03 4.33
C ASP A 10 -47.22 -26.56 4.37
N GLY A 11 -46.62 -25.77 3.49
CA GLY A 11 -46.95 -24.37 3.28
C GLY A 11 -46.66 -24.00 1.83
N ALA A 12 -47.56 -24.40 0.93
CA ALA A 12 -47.53 -24.02 -0.47
C ALA A 12 -47.54 -22.49 -0.62
N LEU A 13 -46.53 -21.94 -1.30
CA LEU A 13 -46.54 -20.58 -1.83
C LEU A 13 -46.36 -20.65 -3.36
N PRO A 14 -47.13 -19.86 -4.12
CA PRO A 14 -47.38 -20.11 -5.53
C PRO A 14 -46.24 -19.67 -6.44
N ALA A 15 -46.00 -20.46 -7.48
CA ALA A 15 -45.19 -20.10 -8.63
C ALA A 15 -45.73 -18.82 -9.28
N ARG A 16 -44.96 -17.72 -9.18
CA ARG A 16 -45.18 -16.49 -9.96
C ARG A 16 -43.92 -16.15 -10.74
N GLY A 17 -44.04 -16.27 -12.06
CA GLY A 17 -43.41 -15.40 -13.04
C GLY A 17 -41.88 -15.38 -13.08
N LEU A 18 -41.31 -16.25 -13.92
CA LEU A 18 -40.05 -15.97 -14.60
C LEU A 18 -40.22 -14.72 -15.48
N HIS A 19 -40.01 -13.54 -14.90
CA HIS A 19 -39.76 -12.34 -15.67
C HIS A 19 -38.34 -12.41 -16.21
N ARG A 20 -38.22 -12.73 -17.51
CA ARG A 20 -37.03 -12.40 -18.29
C ARG A 20 -36.84 -10.89 -18.26
N HIS A 21 -35.99 -10.40 -17.36
CA HIS A 21 -35.38 -9.10 -17.55
C HIS A 21 -34.32 -9.24 -18.63
N ALA A 22 -34.72 -9.00 -19.89
CA ALA A 22 -33.80 -8.44 -20.86
C ALA A 22 -33.43 -7.05 -20.33
N GLY A 23 -32.38 -6.99 -19.52
CA GLY A 23 -31.79 -5.73 -19.10
C GLY A 23 -31.16 -5.09 -20.33
N GLU A 24 -31.86 -4.13 -20.92
CA GLU A 24 -31.20 -3.09 -21.70
C GLU A 24 -30.11 -2.50 -20.80
N HIS A 25 -28.85 -2.75 -21.18
CA HIS A 25 -27.71 -2.10 -20.57
C HIS A 25 -27.86 -0.60 -20.83
N ARG A 26 -28.40 0.12 -19.84
CA ARG A 26 -28.35 1.58 -19.84
C ARG A 26 -26.90 2.00 -19.70
N ALA A 27 -26.41 2.61 -20.76
CA ALA A 27 -25.22 3.43 -20.82
C ALA A 27 -25.07 4.27 -19.56
N VAL A 28 -23.91 4.18 -18.90
CA VAL A 28 -23.47 5.21 -17.97
C VAL A 28 -22.86 6.30 -18.84
N GLU A 29 -23.58 7.42 -18.98
CA GLU A 29 -23.12 8.58 -19.75
C GLU A 29 -21.91 9.22 -19.05
N GLY A 30 -20.77 9.24 -19.76
CA GLY A 30 -19.56 9.95 -19.35
C GLY A 30 -19.27 11.09 -20.32
N GLU A 31 -19.50 12.32 -19.87
CA GLU A 31 -19.20 13.56 -20.59
C GLU A 31 -17.69 13.82 -20.63
N VAL A 32 -16.98 13.29 -21.63
CA VAL A 32 -15.91 13.96 -22.40
C VAL A 32 -15.73 13.12 -23.66
N GLY A 33 -16.53 13.40 -24.70
CA GLY A 33 -16.34 12.94 -26.08
C GLY A 33 -15.99 11.46 -26.30
N GLY A 34 -16.99 10.61 -26.55
CA GLY A 34 -16.76 9.30 -27.16
C GLY A 34 -17.89 8.31 -26.90
N GLY A 35 -18.57 7.88 -27.96
CA GLY A 35 -19.68 6.93 -27.88
C GLY A 35 -19.27 5.56 -27.30
N GLU A 36 -20.24 4.67 -27.18
CA GLU A 36 -19.99 3.35 -26.59
C GLU A 36 -19.32 2.38 -27.57
N ALA A 37 -18.45 1.51 -27.05
CA ALA A 37 -17.95 0.38 -27.82
C ALA A 37 -19.10 -0.62 -28.03
N ARG A 38 -19.54 -0.80 -29.27
CA ARG A 38 -20.58 -1.79 -29.58
C ARG A 38 -20.05 -3.20 -29.27
N ILE A 39 -20.69 -3.88 -28.32
CA ILE A 39 -20.34 -5.25 -27.95
C ILE A 39 -21.21 -6.25 -28.73
N ARG A 40 -20.58 -7.32 -29.22
CA ARG A 40 -21.22 -8.42 -29.96
C ARG A 40 -20.94 -9.75 -29.27
N PRO A 41 -21.96 -10.54 -28.88
CA PRO A 41 -21.77 -11.78 -28.12
C PRO A 41 -20.91 -12.85 -28.82
N ASP A 42 -20.86 -12.81 -30.15
CA ASP A 42 -20.21 -13.78 -31.04
C ASP A 42 -18.88 -13.29 -31.64
N ASP A 43 -18.39 -12.11 -31.23
CA ASP A 43 -17.20 -11.46 -31.81
C ASP A 43 -16.27 -10.92 -30.71
N LEU A 44 -15.61 -11.84 -29.98
CA LEU A 44 -14.66 -11.49 -28.92
C LEU A 44 -13.52 -10.60 -29.44
N TRP A 45 -12.89 -10.97 -30.56
CA TRP A 45 -11.78 -10.21 -31.13
C TRP A 45 -12.20 -8.77 -31.47
N GLY A 46 -13.31 -8.62 -32.18
CA GLY A 46 -13.80 -7.29 -32.52
C GLY A 46 -14.22 -6.48 -31.29
N ASN A 47 -14.72 -7.11 -30.22
CA ASN A 47 -15.00 -6.41 -28.96
C ASN A 47 -13.73 -5.82 -28.34
N VAL A 48 -12.64 -6.59 -28.30
CA VAL A 48 -11.34 -6.13 -27.78
C VAL A 48 -10.82 -4.94 -28.62
N VAL A 49 -10.83 -5.07 -29.94
CA VAL A 49 -10.37 -4.00 -30.84
C VAL A 49 -11.21 -2.72 -30.67
N ARG A 50 -12.54 -2.87 -30.57
CA ARG A 50 -13.45 -1.72 -30.38
C ARG A 50 -13.26 -1.03 -29.04
N ALA A 51 -13.02 -1.79 -27.96
CA ALA A 51 -12.74 -1.23 -26.65
C ALA A 51 -11.42 -0.44 -26.64
N GLN A 52 -10.34 -1.01 -27.18
CA GLN A 52 -9.04 -0.32 -27.27
C GLN A 52 -9.10 0.96 -28.11
N ALA A 53 -9.81 0.92 -29.24
CA ALA A 53 -10.01 2.10 -30.09
C ALA A 53 -10.80 3.20 -29.37
N LEU A 54 -11.77 2.83 -28.53
CA LEU A 54 -12.52 3.80 -27.72
C LEU A 54 -11.63 4.46 -26.66
N ASP A 55 -10.84 3.68 -25.92
CA ASP A 55 -9.94 4.22 -24.91
C ASP A 55 -8.90 5.16 -25.54
N GLN A 56 -8.32 4.77 -26.67
CA GLN A 56 -7.41 5.64 -27.43
C GLN A 56 -8.10 6.95 -27.88
N ALA A 57 -9.33 6.88 -28.39
CA ALA A 57 -10.07 8.06 -28.82
C ALA A 57 -10.36 9.00 -27.65
N ARG A 58 -10.68 8.45 -26.46
CA ARG A 58 -10.88 9.23 -25.22
C ARG A 58 -9.61 9.96 -24.80
N ASP A 59 -8.45 9.28 -24.84
CA ASP A 59 -7.18 9.91 -24.48
C ASP A 59 -6.78 11.02 -25.47
N ILE A 60 -6.97 10.79 -26.78
CA ILE A 60 -6.74 11.83 -27.80
C ILE A 60 -7.70 13.02 -27.60
N ALA A 61 -8.95 12.78 -27.20
CA ALA A 61 -9.94 13.83 -26.98
C ALA A 61 -9.62 14.76 -25.80
N LYS A 62 -8.70 14.37 -24.90
CA LYS A 62 -8.18 15.21 -23.81
C LYS A 62 -7.25 16.31 -24.31
N LEU A 63 -6.62 16.15 -25.48
CA LEU A 63 -5.68 17.14 -26.02
C LEU A 63 -6.37 18.49 -26.27
N GLY A 64 -5.74 19.58 -25.81
CA GLY A 64 -6.28 20.93 -25.93
C GLY A 64 -7.38 21.27 -24.93
N ARG A 65 -7.73 20.37 -24.01
CA ARG A 65 -8.64 20.62 -22.89
C ARG A 65 -7.85 20.85 -21.59
N PRO A 66 -8.45 21.50 -20.58
CA PRO A 66 -7.88 21.53 -19.24
C PRO A 66 -7.68 20.11 -18.69
N VAL A 67 -6.70 19.95 -17.79
CA VAL A 67 -6.51 18.70 -17.05
C VAL A 67 -7.73 18.46 -16.15
N ASP A 68 -8.33 17.27 -16.29
CA ASP A 68 -9.36 16.80 -15.39
C ASP A 68 -8.70 16.26 -14.11
N ARG A 69 -8.94 16.94 -12.98
CA ARG A 69 -8.38 16.60 -11.68
C ARG A 69 -9.26 15.65 -10.87
N ASP A 70 -10.45 15.30 -11.36
CA ASP A 70 -11.33 14.31 -10.74
C ASP A 70 -11.13 12.91 -11.36
N GLN A 71 -10.32 12.80 -12.42
CA GLN A 71 -10.03 11.55 -13.11
C GLN A 71 -9.07 10.64 -12.32
N TRP A 72 -9.52 9.41 -12.04
CA TRP A 72 -8.68 8.36 -11.46
C TRP A 72 -8.03 7.46 -12.51
N TYR A 73 -6.86 6.91 -12.19
CA TYR A 73 -6.16 5.92 -13.02
C TYR A 73 -6.56 4.47 -12.73
N LEU A 74 -7.07 4.21 -11.53
CA LEU A 74 -7.54 2.89 -11.11
C LEU A 74 -9.03 2.92 -10.84
N PRO A 75 -9.81 1.94 -11.33
CA PRO A 75 -11.21 1.83 -10.98
C PRO A 75 -11.38 1.32 -9.53
N PRO A 76 -12.54 1.57 -8.88
CA PRO A 76 -12.75 1.28 -7.45
C PRO A 76 -12.54 -0.18 -7.03
N GLN A 77 -12.73 -1.13 -7.95
CA GLN A 77 -12.52 -2.57 -7.72
C GLN A 77 -11.05 -3.02 -7.71
N SER A 78 -10.10 -2.10 -7.92
CA SER A 78 -8.67 -2.42 -7.90
C SER A 78 -8.18 -2.62 -6.47
N VAL A 79 -7.50 -3.73 -6.18
CA VAL A 79 -6.79 -3.92 -4.91
C VAL A 79 -5.38 -3.37 -5.06
N ASN A 80 -5.26 -2.05 -5.03
CA ASN A 80 -3.99 -1.32 -5.14
C ASN A 80 -4.16 0.10 -4.55
N ALA A 81 -3.10 0.90 -4.53
CA ALA A 81 -3.13 2.34 -4.28
C ALA A 81 -2.15 3.05 -5.22
N TYR A 82 -2.20 4.38 -5.30
CA TYR A 82 -1.19 5.15 -6.03
C TYR A 82 -1.07 6.59 -5.54
N TYR A 83 0.11 7.17 -5.79
CA TYR A 83 0.37 8.60 -5.84
C TYR A 83 0.49 9.09 -7.28
N ASN A 84 -0.07 10.26 -7.58
CA ASN A 84 0.07 10.91 -8.87
C ASN A 84 0.75 12.27 -8.68
N PRO A 85 2.00 12.45 -9.16
CA PRO A 85 2.76 13.67 -8.94
C PRO A 85 2.14 14.90 -9.60
N SER A 86 1.56 14.76 -10.80
CA SER A 86 1.00 15.90 -11.52
C SER A 86 -0.32 16.42 -10.95
N ALA A 87 -1.07 15.56 -10.25
CA ALA A 87 -2.23 15.99 -9.48
C ALA A 87 -1.90 16.24 -8.00
N ASN A 88 -0.71 15.85 -7.53
CA ASN A 88 -0.33 15.82 -6.13
C ASN A 88 -1.43 15.18 -5.25
N GLU A 89 -1.85 13.98 -5.64
CA GLU A 89 -2.96 13.24 -5.01
C GLU A 89 -2.51 11.83 -4.62
N ILE A 90 -3.11 11.29 -3.56
CA ILE A 90 -3.03 9.88 -3.18
C ILE A 90 -4.42 9.27 -3.29
N VAL A 91 -4.52 8.08 -3.87
CA VAL A 91 -5.82 7.43 -4.14
C VAL A 91 -5.85 6.00 -3.61
N PHE A 92 -6.92 5.70 -2.87
CA PHE A 92 -7.19 4.38 -2.32
C PHE A 92 -8.55 3.89 -2.85
N PRO A 93 -8.55 3.10 -3.94
CA PRO A 93 -9.75 2.41 -4.43
C PRO A 93 -10.47 1.64 -3.33
N ALA A 94 -11.80 1.55 -3.40
CA ALA A 94 -12.60 0.90 -2.37
C ALA A 94 -12.15 -0.54 -2.06
N ALA A 95 -11.66 -1.28 -3.05
CA ALA A 95 -11.24 -2.67 -2.88
C ALA A 95 -9.89 -2.86 -2.17
N ILE A 96 -9.06 -1.83 -1.92
CA ILE A 96 -7.92 -1.98 -1.00
C ILE A 96 -8.35 -1.79 0.47
N LEU A 97 -9.49 -1.12 0.72
CA LEU A 97 -10.00 -0.80 2.06
C LEU A 97 -10.78 -1.97 2.69
N GLN A 98 -10.16 -3.15 2.71
CA GLN A 98 -10.71 -4.39 3.26
C GLN A 98 -9.61 -5.20 3.95
N PRO A 99 -9.96 -6.24 4.74
CA PRO A 99 -8.95 -7.10 5.36
C PRO A 99 -8.02 -7.76 4.31
N PRO A 100 -6.72 -7.90 4.59
CA PRO A 100 -6.04 -7.60 5.85
C PRO A 100 -5.60 -6.14 6.00
N PHE A 101 -5.88 -5.26 5.04
CA PHE A 101 -5.42 -3.87 5.07
C PHE A 101 -6.20 -3.04 6.09
N PHE A 102 -7.53 -3.13 6.04
CA PHE A 102 -8.41 -2.35 6.91
C PHE A 102 -9.62 -3.17 7.39
N ASP A 103 -9.89 -3.10 8.68
CA ASP A 103 -11.10 -3.59 9.31
C ASP A 103 -11.50 -2.61 10.44
N ALA A 104 -12.68 -2.00 10.34
CA ALA A 104 -13.18 -1.07 11.35
C ALA A 104 -13.39 -1.71 12.74
N GLY A 105 -13.51 -3.04 12.81
CA GLY A 105 -13.60 -3.80 14.05
C GLY A 105 -12.27 -4.36 14.58
N ALA A 106 -11.18 -4.26 13.81
CA ALA A 106 -9.86 -4.71 14.26
C ALA A 106 -9.21 -3.71 15.23
N ASP A 107 -8.13 -4.13 15.91
CA ASP A 107 -7.36 -3.16 16.69
C ASP A 107 -6.57 -2.20 15.83
N ASP A 108 -6.37 -1.00 16.35
CA ASP A 108 -5.66 0.08 15.64
C ASP A 108 -4.25 -0.34 15.23
N ALA A 109 -3.54 -1.14 16.03
CA ALA A 109 -2.21 -1.61 15.63
C ALA A 109 -2.25 -2.39 14.31
N ALA A 110 -3.28 -3.21 14.09
CA ALA A 110 -3.47 -3.94 12.84
C ALA A 110 -3.73 -2.99 11.66
N ASN A 111 -4.67 -2.06 11.80
CA ASN A 111 -5.01 -1.09 10.75
C ASN A 111 -3.83 -0.16 10.42
N TYR A 112 -3.18 0.42 11.43
CA TYR A 112 -2.03 1.30 11.22
C TYR A 112 -0.83 0.55 10.64
N GLY A 113 -0.59 -0.69 11.06
CA GLY A 113 0.48 -1.52 10.52
C GLY A 113 0.23 -1.95 9.07
N ALA A 114 -1.04 -2.13 8.68
CA ALA A 114 -1.41 -2.50 7.32
C ALA A 114 -1.78 -1.26 6.49
N ILE A 115 -3.06 -0.86 6.39
CA ILE A 115 -3.46 0.28 5.55
C ILE A 115 -2.76 1.58 5.95
N GLY A 116 -2.45 1.80 7.22
CA GLY A 116 -1.70 2.99 7.64
C GLY A 116 -0.32 3.07 7.02
N SER A 117 0.40 1.94 6.93
CA SER A 117 1.71 1.88 6.25
C SER A 117 1.60 2.10 4.75
N ILE A 118 0.51 1.65 4.11
CA ILE A 118 0.23 1.91 2.69
C ILE A 118 -0.12 3.39 2.48
N ILE A 119 -0.89 4.02 3.37
CA ILE A 119 -1.16 5.46 3.31
C ILE A 119 0.14 6.25 3.44
N GLY A 120 0.99 5.90 4.41
CA GLY A 120 2.30 6.50 4.56
C GLY A 120 3.19 6.29 3.32
N HIS A 121 3.09 5.14 2.67
CA HIS A 121 3.82 4.80 1.44
C HIS A 121 3.41 5.75 0.30
N GLU A 122 2.11 5.87 0.02
CA GLU A 122 1.63 6.80 -1.02
C GLU A 122 1.95 8.27 -0.70
N MET A 123 1.85 8.67 0.57
CA MET A 123 2.28 10.02 0.98
C MET A 123 3.78 10.24 0.74
N SER A 124 4.59 9.21 0.96
CA SER A 124 6.04 9.29 0.76
C SER A 124 6.44 9.40 -0.70
N HIS A 125 5.63 8.93 -1.65
CA HIS A 125 5.91 9.10 -3.07
C HIS A 125 5.97 10.57 -3.47
N ALA A 126 5.27 11.47 -2.78
CA ALA A 126 5.42 12.92 -2.99
C ALA A 126 6.84 13.44 -2.66
N PHE A 127 7.64 12.66 -1.95
CA PHE A 127 8.97 13.05 -1.47
C PHE A 127 10.04 11.98 -1.72
N ASP A 128 9.79 11.03 -2.62
CA ASP A 128 10.81 10.07 -3.08
C ASP A 128 11.79 10.73 -4.09
N ASP A 129 12.69 9.96 -4.70
CA ASP A 129 13.70 10.49 -5.61
C ASP A 129 13.14 11.13 -6.90
N GLN A 130 11.88 10.83 -7.25
CA GLN A 130 11.17 11.37 -8.39
C GLN A 130 10.11 12.40 -7.96
N GLY A 131 9.24 12.05 -7.02
CA GLY A 131 8.15 12.92 -6.59
C GLY A 131 8.63 14.19 -5.89
N SER A 132 9.78 14.15 -5.20
CA SER A 132 10.37 15.37 -4.60
C SER A 132 10.80 16.42 -5.64
N ARG A 133 10.69 16.13 -6.95
CA ARG A 133 10.99 17.07 -8.04
C ARG A 133 9.73 17.77 -8.55
N TYR A 134 8.57 17.47 -7.98
CA TYR A 134 7.30 18.10 -8.27
C TYR A 134 6.94 19.06 -7.14
N ASP A 135 6.50 20.27 -7.49
CA ASP A 135 6.01 21.25 -6.52
C ASP A 135 4.59 20.90 -6.02
N GLU A 136 4.05 21.69 -5.11
CA GLU A 136 2.74 21.46 -4.50
C GLU A 136 1.56 21.47 -5.49
N PHE A 137 1.77 22.01 -6.69
CA PHE A 137 0.78 22.08 -7.77
C PHE A 137 0.96 20.95 -8.80
N GLY A 138 1.99 20.12 -8.65
CA GLY A 138 2.32 19.02 -9.55
C GLY A 138 3.12 19.42 -10.79
N ASN A 139 3.85 20.55 -10.73
CA ASN A 139 4.78 20.94 -11.79
C ASN A 139 6.18 20.41 -11.49
N LEU A 140 6.86 19.92 -12.52
CA LEU A 140 8.28 19.57 -12.41
C LEU A 140 9.11 20.84 -12.19
N SER A 141 9.60 21.03 -10.96
CA SER A 141 10.29 22.23 -10.51
C SER A 141 11.28 21.86 -9.39
N GLU A 142 12.49 22.42 -9.41
CA GLU A 142 13.43 22.25 -8.29
C GLU A 142 13.08 23.27 -7.20
N TRP A 143 12.45 22.79 -6.13
CA TRP A 143 12.01 23.60 -5.00
C TRP A 143 12.88 23.40 -3.75
N TRP A 144 13.90 22.53 -3.80
CA TRP A 144 14.89 22.41 -2.75
C TRP A 144 16.13 23.26 -3.03
N SER A 145 16.82 23.66 -1.97
CA SER A 145 18.16 24.18 -2.13
C SER A 145 19.10 23.06 -2.62
N ALA A 146 20.17 23.43 -3.34
CA ALA A 146 21.18 22.46 -3.77
C ALA A 146 21.82 21.70 -2.58
N ALA A 147 21.91 22.35 -1.42
CA ALA A 147 22.41 21.74 -0.18
C ALA A 147 21.45 20.65 0.32
N ASP A 148 20.14 20.94 0.35
CA ASP A 148 19.12 19.97 0.79
C ASP A 148 19.01 18.78 -0.16
N ARG A 149 19.04 19.02 -1.48
CA ARG A 149 19.09 17.96 -2.50
C ARG A 149 20.27 17.02 -2.29
N THR A 150 21.47 17.59 -2.13
CA THR A 150 22.69 16.81 -1.89
C THR A 150 22.59 16.01 -0.59
N ALA A 151 22.04 16.61 0.47
CA ALA A 151 21.90 15.96 1.76
C ALA A 151 20.84 14.85 1.74
N TYR A 152 19.75 15.02 1.01
CA TYR A 152 18.73 13.99 0.81
C TYR A 152 19.29 12.83 -0.02
N ASP A 153 19.95 13.11 -1.15
CA ASP A 153 20.59 12.10 -2.01
C ASP A 153 21.59 11.24 -1.23
N ALA A 154 22.36 11.86 -0.34
CA ALA A 154 23.29 11.15 0.52
C ALA A 154 22.58 10.20 1.52
N ARG A 155 21.42 10.60 2.05
CA ARG A 155 20.63 9.77 2.98
C ARG A 155 20.02 8.57 2.27
N VAL A 156 19.30 8.79 1.18
CA VAL A 156 18.55 7.72 0.49
C VAL A 156 19.46 6.73 -0.23
N ARG A 157 20.69 7.13 -0.59
CA ARG A 157 21.72 6.22 -1.14
C ARG A 157 22.04 5.05 -0.21
N GLY A 158 21.84 5.21 1.10
CA GLY A 158 21.95 4.08 2.03
C GLY A 158 20.98 2.94 1.66
N LEU A 159 19.75 3.26 1.22
CA LEU A 159 18.76 2.26 0.81
C LEU A 159 19.19 1.52 -0.45
N VAL A 160 19.79 2.20 -1.44
CA VAL A 160 20.37 1.54 -2.63
C VAL A 160 21.32 0.42 -2.20
N ALA A 161 22.25 0.71 -1.29
CA ALA A 161 23.21 -0.28 -0.80
C ALA A 161 22.53 -1.38 0.03
N GLN A 162 21.53 -1.03 0.84
CA GLN A 162 20.86 -2.00 1.71
C GLN A 162 19.96 -2.98 0.98
N TYR A 163 19.28 -2.54 -0.08
CA TYR A 163 18.47 -3.40 -0.94
C TYR A 163 19.35 -4.12 -1.96
N GLY A 164 20.38 -3.46 -2.52
CA GLY A 164 21.29 -4.04 -3.51
C GLY A 164 22.07 -5.27 -3.05
N ARG A 165 22.25 -5.46 -1.73
CA ARG A 165 22.88 -6.67 -1.16
C ARG A 165 21.93 -7.88 -1.05
N GLN A 166 20.63 -7.69 -1.29
CA GLN A 166 19.63 -8.75 -1.09
C GLN A 166 19.56 -9.66 -2.32
N SER A 167 19.76 -10.96 -2.10
CA SER A 167 19.74 -11.98 -3.16
C SER A 167 18.61 -12.98 -2.91
N PRO A 168 17.37 -12.68 -3.33
CA PRO A 168 16.21 -13.56 -3.10
C PRO A 168 16.25 -14.83 -3.97
N VAL A 169 17.06 -14.83 -5.03
CA VAL A 169 17.48 -16.02 -5.78
C VAL A 169 19.00 -16.00 -5.80
N ALA A 170 19.64 -17.15 -5.54
CA ALA A 170 21.10 -17.21 -5.40
C ALA A 170 21.82 -16.64 -6.63
N GLY A 171 22.71 -15.65 -6.40
CA GLY A 171 23.46 -14.98 -7.46
C GLY A 171 22.69 -13.89 -8.22
N HIS A 172 21.41 -13.68 -7.89
CA HIS A 172 20.58 -12.62 -8.45
C HIS A 172 20.17 -11.63 -7.36
N PHE A 173 20.71 -10.43 -7.45
CA PHE A 173 20.51 -9.36 -6.48
C PHE A 173 19.38 -8.42 -6.91
N VAL A 174 18.73 -7.81 -5.92
CA VAL A 174 17.86 -6.65 -6.16
C VAL A 174 18.67 -5.52 -6.75
N ASP A 175 18.10 -4.83 -7.74
CA ASP A 175 18.66 -3.59 -8.24
C ASP A 175 18.20 -2.44 -7.31
N GLY A 176 19.10 -1.99 -6.45
CA GLY A 176 18.81 -0.97 -5.44
C GLY A 176 18.50 0.41 -6.03
N GLU A 177 18.97 0.70 -7.25
CA GLU A 177 18.69 1.96 -7.95
C GLU A 177 17.31 1.88 -8.60
N LEU A 178 17.01 0.77 -9.30
CA LEU A 178 15.68 0.53 -9.89
C LEU A 178 14.56 0.60 -8.85
N THR A 179 14.84 0.11 -7.65
CA THR A 179 13.84 0.00 -6.58
C THR A 179 13.82 1.19 -5.62
N LEU A 180 14.62 2.23 -5.85
CA LEU A 180 14.87 3.28 -4.87
C LEU A 180 13.60 4.02 -4.42
N GLY A 181 12.75 4.47 -5.34
CA GLY A 181 11.52 5.20 -5.00
C GLY A 181 10.60 4.40 -4.09
N GLU A 182 10.33 3.15 -4.46
CA GLU A 182 9.53 2.19 -3.67
C GLU A 182 10.18 1.89 -2.32
N ASN A 183 11.50 1.75 -2.27
CA ASN A 183 12.23 1.50 -1.03
C ASN A 183 12.15 2.70 -0.08
N ILE A 184 12.24 3.94 -0.61
CA ILE A 184 12.01 5.15 0.18
C ILE A 184 10.59 5.14 0.73
N ALA A 185 9.60 4.90 -0.13
CA ALA A 185 8.19 4.90 0.24
C ALA A 185 7.84 3.86 1.31
N ASP A 186 8.40 2.64 1.22
CA ASP A 186 8.25 1.62 2.26
C ASP A 186 8.86 2.05 3.61
N ASN A 187 10.09 2.56 3.60
CA ASN A 187 10.80 2.89 4.83
C ASN A 187 10.17 4.10 5.54
N VAL A 188 9.86 5.14 4.77
CA VAL A 188 9.23 6.36 5.27
C VAL A 188 7.77 6.11 5.64
N GLY A 189 7.02 5.39 4.80
CA GLY A 189 5.61 5.11 5.05
C GLY A 189 5.40 4.29 6.32
N LEU A 190 6.25 3.28 6.55
CA LEU A 190 6.24 2.51 7.78
C LEU A 190 6.58 3.36 9.01
N GLN A 191 7.54 4.29 8.89
CA GLN A 191 7.91 5.22 9.95
C GLN A 191 6.74 6.14 10.31
N ILE A 192 6.14 6.81 9.31
CA ILE A 192 4.99 7.72 9.48
C ILE A 192 3.82 6.98 10.14
N ALA A 193 3.49 5.78 9.67
CA ALA A 193 2.40 4.99 10.20
C ALA A 193 2.64 4.59 11.66
N PHE A 194 3.87 4.23 12.03
CA PHE A 194 4.21 3.88 13.39
C PHE A 194 4.16 5.10 14.33
N ASP A 195 4.64 6.25 13.88
CA ASP A 195 4.56 7.50 14.65
C ASP A 195 3.11 7.93 14.85
N ALA A 196 2.26 7.79 13.83
CA ALA A 196 0.83 8.07 13.94
C ALA A 196 0.14 7.11 14.93
N TYR A 197 0.46 5.82 14.89
CA TYR A 197 -0.02 4.83 15.85
C TYR A 197 0.43 5.17 17.28
N ARG A 198 1.69 5.54 17.49
CA ARG A 198 2.20 5.96 18.80
C ARG A 198 1.49 7.19 19.33
N ARG A 199 1.22 8.18 18.49
CA ARG A 199 0.45 9.38 18.87
C ARG A 199 -0.97 9.02 19.30
N LEU A 200 -1.64 8.13 18.58
CA LEU A 200 -2.97 7.63 18.95
C LEU A 200 -2.94 6.97 20.33
N VAL A 201 -2.00 6.05 20.55
CA VAL A 201 -1.86 5.35 21.84
C VAL A 201 -1.56 6.34 22.97
N ASN A 202 -0.62 7.27 22.77
CA ASN A 202 -0.25 8.27 23.78
C ASN A 202 -1.40 9.22 24.12
N ALA A 203 -2.24 9.59 23.14
CA ALA A 203 -3.41 10.43 23.38
C ALA A 203 -4.51 9.71 24.18
N ALA A 204 -4.54 8.38 24.15
CA ALA A 204 -5.48 7.56 24.91
C ALA A 204 -5.06 7.32 26.37
N VAL A 205 -3.80 7.64 26.75
CA VAL A 205 -3.30 7.55 28.12
C VAL A 205 -3.89 8.71 28.95
N PRO A 206 -4.66 8.46 30.03
CA PRO A 206 -5.13 9.53 30.90
C PRO A 206 -3.95 10.27 31.55
N ALA A 207 -3.99 11.60 31.58
CA ALA A 207 -2.95 12.47 32.16
C ALA A 207 -2.62 12.20 33.65
N SER A 208 -3.40 11.35 34.33
CA SER A 208 -3.18 10.92 35.71
C SER A 208 -2.26 9.69 35.86
N ALA A 209 -1.80 9.08 34.77
CA ALA A 209 -0.76 8.06 34.85
C ALA A 209 0.58 8.75 35.16
N GLU A 210 1.26 8.35 36.23
CA GLU A 210 2.45 9.04 36.74
C GLU A 210 3.54 9.22 35.66
N SER A 211 3.97 10.47 35.49
CA SER A 211 5.09 10.90 34.66
C SER A 211 6.41 10.48 35.30
N GLY A 212 6.74 9.18 35.23
CA GLY A 212 7.94 8.66 35.89
C GLY A 212 8.59 7.44 35.26
N ALA A 213 7.93 6.74 34.34
CA ALA A 213 8.53 5.67 33.57
C ALA A 213 8.54 6.08 32.10
N ASP A 214 9.67 5.85 31.45
CA ASP A 214 9.92 5.99 30.03
C ASP A 214 8.65 5.75 29.19
N ALA A 215 8.11 6.82 28.57
CA ALA A 215 7.01 6.75 27.59
C ALA A 215 7.42 5.96 26.32
N SER A 216 8.57 5.28 26.37
CA SER A 216 8.92 4.13 25.57
C SER A 216 7.81 3.08 25.54
N ILE A 217 7.27 2.89 24.35
CA ILE A 217 7.07 1.59 23.69
C ILE A 217 7.42 0.40 24.62
N GLY A 218 6.53 0.01 25.53
CA GLY A 218 6.90 -1.06 26.48
C GLY A 218 5.86 -1.40 27.53
N ALA A 219 5.16 -0.41 28.09
CA ALA A 219 4.21 -0.66 29.17
C ALA A 219 2.98 0.24 29.05
N GLU A 220 1.79 -0.36 29.18
CA GLU A 220 0.58 0.26 29.74
C GLU A 220 -0.18 1.20 28.79
N HIS A 221 -1.26 0.75 28.14
CA HIS A 221 -2.48 0.25 28.78
C HIS A 221 -3.02 -1.04 28.15
N GLY A 222 -3.10 -2.14 28.90
CA GLY A 222 -4.12 -3.20 28.74
C GLY A 222 -4.26 -3.96 27.40
N LEU A 223 -3.34 -3.81 26.44
CA LEU A 223 -3.53 -4.26 25.06
C LEU A 223 -2.56 -5.37 24.61
N VAL A 224 -1.95 -6.16 25.50
CA VAL A 224 -1.32 -7.41 25.05
C VAL A 224 -2.44 -8.32 24.54
N ARG A 225 -2.46 -8.57 23.23
CA ARG A 225 -3.41 -9.48 22.58
C ARG A 225 -2.64 -10.67 22.06
N ASP A 226 -3.08 -11.86 22.42
CA ASP A 226 -2.45 -13.13 22.05
C ASP A 226 -0.95 -13.21 22.39
N GLY A 227 -0.53 -12.54 23.48
CA GLY A 227 0.86 -12.51 23.93
C GLY A 227 1.75 -11.47 23.27
N TYR A 228 1.21 -10.62 22.37
CA TYR A 228 1.98 -9.58 21.68
C TYR A 228 1.58 -8.17 22.09
N THR A 229 2.56 -7.27 22.22
CA THR A 229 2.31 -5.83 22.45
C THR A 229 1.72 -5.18 21.21
N GLY A 230 1.14 -3.98 21.36
CA GLY A 230 0.60 -3.23 20.22
C GLY A 230 1.66 -2.89 19.17
N ALA A 231 2.88 -2.53 19.59
CA ALA A 231 3.98 -2.28 18.67
C ALA A 231 4.39 -3.55 17.91
N GLN A 232 4.43 -4.71 18.58
CA GLN A 232 4.68 -5.99 17.91
C GLN A 232 3.57 -6.30 16.89
N ARG A 233 2.29 -6.11 17.27
CA ARG A 233 1.16 -6.33 16.34
C ARG A 233 1.17 -5.39 15.15
N PHE A 234 1.57 -4.14 15.32
CA PHE A 234 1.77 -3.20 14.22
C PHE A 234 2.75 -3.75 13.17
N TYR A 235 3.94 -4.15 13.61
CA TYR A 235 4.96 -4.69 12.70
C TYR A 235 4.53 -6.05 12.12
N MET A 236 3.90 -6.93 12.91
CA MET A 236 3.36 -8.18 12.38
C MET A 236 2.26 -7.94 11.32
N SER A 237 1.42 -6.93 11.52
CA SER A 237 0.37 -6.55 10.55
C SER A 237 0.97 -6.06 9.23
N HIS A 238 2.00 -5.20 9.29
CA HIS A 238 2.75 -4.78 8.11
C HIS A 238 3.33 -5.97 7.34
N ALA A 239 4.01 -6.88 8.05
CA ALA A 239 4.55 -8.10 7.44
C ALA A 239 3.45 -8.98 6.82
N HIS A 240 2.29 -9.07 7.48
CA HIS A 240 1.16 -9.87 7.00
C HIS A 240 0.49 -9.26 5.75
N ALA A 241 0.35 -7.93 5.70
CA ALA A 241 -0.22 -7.22 4.56
C ALA A 241 0.60 -7.41 3.28
N LEU A 242 1.92 -7.55 3.41
CA LEU A 242 2.86 -7.77 2.29
C LEU A 242 3.16 -9.26 2.03
N ARG A 243 2.45 -10.21 2.67
CA ARG A 243 2.74 -11.63 2.52
C ARG A 243 2.51 -12.10 1.09
N ALA A 244 3.58 -12.46 0.39
CA ALA A 244 3.53 -13.00 -0.95
C ALA A 244 4.54 -14.14 -1.16
N LYS A 245 4.28 -14.99 -2.15
CA LYS A 245 5.25 -15.97 -2.67
C LYS A 245 5.20 -15.98 -4.20
N MET A 246 6.32 -16.26 -4.84
CA MET A 246 6.43 -16.21 -6.29
C MET A 246 7.20 -17.42 -6.83
N ARG A 247 6.85 -17.85 -8.05
CA ARG A 247 7.68 -18.81 -8.78
C ARG A 247 9.02 -18.17 -9.13
N GLU A 248 10.10 -18.91 -9.03
CA GLU A 248 11.45 -18.39 -9.26
C GLU A 248 11.60 -17.67 -10.61
N ALA A 249 11.09 -18.25 -11.70
CA ALA A 249 11.12 -17.61 -13.01
C ALA A 249 10.41 -16.23 -13.05
N ALA A 250 9.29 -16.09 -12.33
CA ALA A 250 8.58 -14.82 -12.22
C ALA A 250 9.33 -13.83 -11.31
N LEU A 251 9.99 -14.32 -10.25
CA LEU A 251 10.84 -13.51 -9.38
C LEU A 251 12.07 -12.98 -10.14
N LEU A 252 12.75 -13.83 -10.91
CA LEU A 252 13.87 -13.44 -11.78
C LEU A 252 13.46 -12.37 -12.80
N ARG A 253 12.27 -12.51 -13.41
CA ARG A 253 11.72 -11.46 -14.28
C ARG A 253 11.50 -10.17 -13.52
N ARG A 254 10.85 -10.20 -12.36
CA ARG A 254 10.54 -8.99 -11.57
C ARG A 254 11.78 -8.25 -11.09
N LEU A 255 12.85 -8.96 -10.71
CA LEU A 255 14.14 -8.35 -10.37
C LEU A 255 14.74 -7.49 -11.50
N LYS A 256 14.22 -7.57 -12.73
CA LYS A 256 14.67 -6.79 -13.89
C LYS A 256 13.72 -5.68 -14.33
N VAL A 257 12.45 -5.71 -13.91
CA VAL A 257 11.41 -4.85 -14.50
C VAL A 257 10.43 -4.25 -13.50
N ASP A 258 10.36 -4.78 -12.28
CA ASP A 258 9.45 -4.30 -11.24
C ASP A 258 10.22 -3.28 -10.38
N PRO A 259 9.73 -2.04 -10.23
CA PRO A 259 10.34 -1.08 -9.32
C PRO A 259 10.17 -1.48 -7.85
N HIS A 260 9.30 -2.44 -7.53
CA HIS A 260 9.17 -2.94 -6.17
C HIS A 260 10.18 -4.04 -5.89
N ALA A 261 10.91 -3.91 -4.78
CA ALA A 261 11.65 -5.04 -4.23
C ALA A 261 10.70 -6.22 -3.92
N PRO A 262 11.19 -7.47 -3.93
CA PRO A 262 10.35 -8.62 -3.54
C PRO A 262 9.79 -8.47 -2.12
N ALA A 263 8.56 -8.93 -1.91
CA ALA A 263 7.79 -8.56 -0.73
C ALA A 263 8.45 -8.88 0.63
N ALA A 264 9.14 -10.01 0.76
CA ALA A 264 9.88 -10.33 1.98
C ALA A 264 11.03 -9.33 2.25
N ILE A 265 11.69 -8.85 1.19
CA ILE A 265 12.76 -7.86 1.28
C ILE A 265 12.20 -6.48 1.63
N ARG A 266 11.04 -6.10 1.05
CA ARG A 266 10.32 -4.87 1.43
C ARG A 266 10.10 -4.80 2.93
N VAL A 267 9.55 -5.88 3.51
CA VAL A 267 9.31 -6.00 4.95
C VAL A 267 10.62 -5.98 5.76
N ASP A 268 11.55 -6.90 5.45
CA ASP A 268 12.74 -7.12 6.26
C ASP A 268 13.66 -5.89 6.31
N VAL A 269 13.92 -5.27 5.16
CA VAL A 269 14.82 -4.12 5.08
C VAL A 269 14.17 -2.88 5.68
N ALA A 270 12.88 -2.63 5.39
CA ALA A 270 12.16 -1.50 5.98
C ALA A 270 12.12 -1.59 7.51
N MET A 271 11.77 -2.76 8.07
CA MET A 271 11.76 -2.98 9.52
C MET A 271 13.14 -2.85 10.15
N GLY A 272 14.18 -3.36 9.50
CA GLY A 272 15.56 -3.26 10.00
C GLY A 272 16.03 -1.82 10.22
N ASN A 273 15.51 -0.86 9.45
CA ASN A 273 15.79 0.57 9.62
C ASN A 273 14.99 1.23 10.75
N GLN A 274 13.91 0.62 11.24
CA GLN A 274 13.04 1.24 12.25
C GLN A 274 13.56 1.02 13.67
N ALA A 275 13.88 2.10 14.38
CA ALA A 275 14.20 2.02 15.81
C ALA A 275 13.04 1.40 16.64
N GLY A 276 11.78 1.68 16.24
CA GLY A 276 10.59 1.09 16.85
C GLY A 276 10.53 -0.43 16.74
N PHE A 277 10.97 -1.01 15.62
CA PHE A 277 11.01 -2.46 15.41
C PHE A 277 12.05 -3.10 16.32
N HIS A 278 13.24 -2.49 16.39
CA HIS A 278 14.31 -2.96 17.28
C HIS A 278 13.86 -2.98 18.74
N ALA A 279 13.16 -1.93 19.19
CA ALA A 279 12.62 -1.86 20.55
C ALA A 279 11.49 -2.88 20.78
N ALA A 280 10.55 -3.01 19.82
CA ALA A 280 9.38 -3.88 19.97
C ALA A 280 9.73 -5.37 20.09
N PHE A 281 10.84 -5.80 19.47
CA PHE A 281 11.26 -7.21 19.46
C PHE A 281 12.60 -7.48 20.18
N ASP A 282 13.16 -6.49 20.90
CA ASP A 282 14.46 -6.61 21.57
C ASP A 282 15.55 -7.13 20.62
N VAL A 283 15.63 -6.54 19.41
CA VAL A 283 16.58 -6.95 18.36
C VAL A 283 17.99 -6.52 18.74
N ARG A 284 18.92 -7.48 18.75
CA ARG A 284 20.28 -7.34 19.27
C ARG A 284 21.34 -7.63 18.22
N PRO A 285 22.59 -7.18 18.43
CA PRO A 285 23.71 -7.59 17.60
C PRO A 285 23.77 -9.12 17.46
N GLY A 286 23.78 -9.60 16.22
CA GLY A 286 23.74 -11.03 15.88
C GLY A 286 22.40 -11.50 15.31
N ASP A 287 21.32 -10.77 15.56
CA ASP A 287 20.02 -11.08 14.95
C ASP A 287 20.00 -10.72 13.46
N ARG A 288 19.24 -11.50 12.67
CA ARG A 288 19.21 -11.37 11.20
C ARG A 288 18.86 -9.97 10.70
N LEU A 289 17.95 -9.28 11.39
CA LEU A 289 17.47 -7.95 11.01
C LEU A 289 18.14 -6.81 11.80
N TYR A 290 19.19 -7.12 12.56
CA TYR A 290 19.90 -6.10 13.32
C TYR A 290 20.69 -5.16 12.39
N LEU A 291 20.37 -3.88 12.45
CA LEU A 291 21.20 -2.76 12.05
C LEU A 291 21.55 -1.89 13.25
N ALA A 292 22.85 -1.59 13.42
CA ALA A 292 23.31 -0.60 14.38
C ALA A 292 22.69 0.77 14.07
N PRO A 293 22.47 1.67 15.06
CA PRO A 293 21.80 2.95 14.83
C PRO A 293 22.37 3.77 13.67
N ALA A 294 23.71 3.82 13.52
CA ALA A 294 24.38 4.54 12.45
C ALA A 294 24.24 3.89 11.05
N GLY A 295 23.85 2.61 11.00
CA GLY A 295 23.61 1.88 9.75
C GLY A 295 22.14 1.88 9.31
N ARG A 296 21.24 2.45 10.11
CA ARG A 296 19.82 2.61 9.78
C ARG A 296 19.65 3.85 8.91
N VAL A 297 18.90 3.73 7.83
CA VAL A 297 18.54 4.87 6.99
C VAL A 297 17.22 5.45 7.47
N VAL A 298 17.27 6.70 7.93
CA VAL A 298 16.11 7.48 8.35
C VAL A 298 16.12 8.75 7.53
N VAL A 299 15.08 8.93 6.70
CA VAL A 299 14.98 10.09 5.79
C VAL A 299 14.50 11.31 6.56
N TRP A 300 13.40 11.15 7.30
CA TRP A 300 12.79 12.21 8.10
C TRP A 300 13.06 11.92 9.58
N ALA A 301 13.85 12.75 10.23
CA ALA A 301 13.98 12.67 11.68
C ALA A 301 12.70 13.19 12.36
N PRO A 302 12.26 12.60 13.48
CA PRO A 302 11.12 13.08 14.25
C PRO A 302 11.34 14.46 14.87
#